data_AF-A0A419DCF1-F1
#
_entry.id   AF-A0A419DCF1-F1
#
_cell.length_a   1.000
_cell.length_b   1.000
_cell.length_c   1.000
_cell.angle_alpha   90.00
_cell.angle_beta   90.00
_cell.angle_gamma   90.00
#
_symmetry.space_group_name_H-M   'P 1'
#
loop_
_entity.id
_entity.type
_entity.pdbx_description
1 polymer ?
#
loop_
_entity_poly.entity_id
_entity_poly.type
_entity_poly.pdbx_seq_one_letter_code
_entity_poly.pdbx_strand_id
1 'polypeptide(L)'
;MEIKDLLRQGKEIWGDEKLSLSQIIVRMGKVFGDICRWERDAEKDKDSHNDEDLKKELGNLIFTTILWCDELGYDPEECIELAIDCQKKFQKE
;
A
#
# COMPACT_ATOMS: atom_id res chain seq x y z
N MET A 1 -0.62 -12.27 -10.47
CA MET A 1 -1.91 -11.86 -9.88
C MET A 1 -2.14 -10.47 -10.44
N GLU A 2 -3.23 -10.30 -11.18
CA GLU A 2 -3.50 -9.05 -11.90
C GLU A 2 -4.12 -8.01 -10.95
N ILE A 3 -4.03 -6.72 -11.29
CA ILE A 3 -4.62 -5.65 -10.47
C ILE A 3 -6.13 -5.86 -10.27
N LYS A 4 -6.85 -6.27 -11.32
CA LYS A 4 -8.26 -6.64 -11.22
C LYS A 4 -8.54 -7.75 -10.18
N ASP A 5 -7.63 -8.70 -10.00
CA ASP A 5 -7.79 -9.79 -9.04
C ASP A 5 -7.56 -9.27 -7.62
N LEU A 6 -6.65 -8.31 -7.44
CA LEU A 6 -6.42 -7.61 -6.19
C LEU A 6 -7.64 -6.78 -5.79
N LEU A 7 -8.19 -5.99 -6.73
CA LEU A 7 -9.39 -5.19 -6.49
C LEU A 7 -10.59 -6.06 -6.10
N ARG A 8 -10.78 -7.19 -6.80
CA ARG A 8 -11.83 -8.15 -6.46
C ARG A 8 -11.65 -8.72 -5.05
N GLN A 9 -10.45 -9.19 -4.70
CA GLN A 9 -10.16 -9.72 -3.37
C GLN A 9 -10.35 -8.67 -2.27
N GLY A 10 -9.95 -7.41 -2.51
CA GLY A 10 -10.17 -6.37 -1.53
C GLY A 10 -11.66 -6.12 -1.28
N LYS A 11 -12.49 -6.09 -2.33
CA LYS A 11 -13.95 -5.99 -2.20
C LYS A 11 -14.55 -7.19 -1.45
N GLU A 12 -14.02 -8.39 -1.66
CA GLU A 12 -14.43 -9.58 -0.90
C GLU A 12 -14.08 -9.49 0.61
N ILE A 13 -12.98 -8.83 0.97
CA ILE A 13 -12.53 -8.68 2.36
C ILE A 13 -13.24 -7.52 3.08
N TRP A 14 -13.31 -6.36 2.44
CA TRP A 14 -13.74 -5.09 3.07
C TRP A 14 -15.09 -4.57 2.58
N GLY A 15 -15.71 -5.21 1.58
CA GLY A 15 -16.96 -4.77 0.99
C GLY A 15 -16.80 -3.55 0.09
N ASP A 16 -17.92 -2.85 -0.16
CA ASP A 16 -18.00 -1.69 -1.07
C ASP A 16 -17.82 -0.34 -0.35
N GLU A 17 -17.28 -0.32 0.87
CA GLU A 17 -17.03 0.94 1.59
C GLU A 17 -15.94 1.75 0.88
N LYS A 18 -16.24 3.01 0.54
CA LYS A 18 -15.26 3.93 -0.03
C LYS A 18 -14.68 4.84 1.03
N LEU A 19 -13.37 4.85 1.17
CA LEU A 19 -12.69 5.75 2.08
C LEU A 19 -12.42 7.11 1.44
N SER A 20 -12.52 8.16 2.24
CA SER A 20 -12.00 9.48 1.87
C SER A 20 -10.47 9.48 1.86
N LEU A 21 -9.87 10.43 1.13
CA LEU A 21 -8.42 10.63 1.14
C LEU A 21 -7.85 10.81 2.56
N SER A 22 -8.55 11.55 3.43
CA SER A 22 -8.11 11.74 4.82
C SER A 22 -8.06 10.42 5.60
N GLN A 23 -9.06 9.56 5.40
CA GLN A 23 -9.13 8.23 6.01
C GLN A 23 -8.05 7.28 5.47
N ILE A 24 -7.72 7.39 4.18
CA ILE A 24 -6.64 6.65 3.53
C ILE A 24 -5.28 7.05 4.11
N ILE A 25 -5.00 8.35 4.21
CA ILE A 25 -3.72 8.87 4.75
C ILE A 25 -3.46 8.34 6.17
N VAL A 26 -4.48 8.31 7.04
CA VAL A 26 -4.36 7.77 8.39
C VAL A 26 -3.98 6.28 8.38
N ARG A 27 -4.61 5.49 7.50
CA ARG A 27 -4.32 4.05 7.38
C ARG A 27 -2.94 3.79 6.78
N MET A 28 -2.55 4.55 5.76
CA MET A 28 -1.21 4.50 5.18
C MET A 28 -0.14 4.83 6.23
N GLY A 29 -0.36 5.86 7.05
CA GLY A 29 0.53 6.23 8.14
C GLY A 29 0.72 5.12 9.19
N LYS A 30 -0.32 4.32 9.44
CA LYS A 30 -0.21 3.14 10.31
C LYS A 30 0.74 2.09 9.71
N VAL A 31 0.48 1.65 8.47
CA VAL A 31 1.30 0.62 7.80
C VAL A 31 2.75 1.08 7.64
N PHE A 32 2.96 2.33 7.22
CA PHE A 32 4.31 2.90 7.14
C PHE A 32 4.98 2.98 8.52
N GLY A 33 4.22 3.34 9.55
CA GLY A 33 4.69 3.32 10.93
C GLY A 33 5.05 1.91 11.43
N ASP A 34 4.44 0.86 10.91
CA ASP A 34 4.80 -0.53 11.21
C ASP A 34 6.18 -0.87 10.59
N ILE A 35 6.40 -0.50 9.33
CA ILE A 35 7.70 -0.63 8.65
C ILE A 35 8.79 0.18 9.38
N CYS A 36 8.52 1.41 9.79
CA CYS A 36 9.49 2.23 10.52
C CYS A 36 9.84 1.62 11.89
N ARG A 37 8.92 0.88 12.51
CA ARG A 37 9.18 0.20 13.79
C ARG A 37 9.99 -1.07 13.61
N TRP A 38 9.75 -1.79 12.52
CA TRP A 38 10.60 -2.89 12.07
C TRP A 38 12.03 -2.36 11.87
N GLU A 39 12.26 -1.36 11.00
CA GLU A 39 13.61 -0.85 10.69
C GLU A 39 14.43 -0.43 11.93
N ARG A 40 13.79 0.13 12.96
CA ARG A 40 14.47 0.61 14.17
C ARG A 40 14.60 -0.42 15.29
N ASP A 41 14.24 -1.67 15.03
CA ASP A 41 14.21 -2.76 16.02
C ASP A 41 13.46 -2.37 17.31
N ALA A 42 12.20 -1.95 17.17
CA ALA A 42 11.40 -1.53 18.32
C ALA A 42 11.16 -2.70 19.29
N GLU A 43 11.61 -2.55 20.55
CA GLU A 43 11.55 -3.61 21.58
C GLU A 43 10.15 -4.23 21.77
N LYS A 44 9.08 -3.45 21.56
CA LYS A 44 7.70 -3.93 21.70
C LYS A 44 7.27 -4.92 20.59
N ASP A 45 7.97 -4.96 19.46
CA ASP A 45 7.62 -5.75 18.27
C ASP A 45 8.70 -6.83 17.98
N LYS A 46 9.63 -7.04 18.91
CA LYS A 46 10.85 -7.86 18.75
C LYS A 46 10.57 -9.33 18.43
N ASP A 47 9.50 -9.88 18.99
CA ASP A 47 9.10 -11.28 18.74
C ASP A 47 8.55 -11.51 17.32
N SER A 48 8.12 -10.45 16.64
CA SER A 48 7.64 -10.47 15.25
C SER A 48 8.65 -9.91 14.25
N HIS A 49 9.81 -9.44 14.70
CA HIS A 49 10.78 -8.74 13.86
C HIS A 49 11.59 -9.72 13.00
N ASN A 50 10.99 -10.16 11.89
CA ASN A 50 11.61 -11.04 10.92
C ASN A 50 11.25 -10.65 9.48
N ASP A 51 11.91 -11.28 8.51
CA ASP A 51 11.70 -11.03 7.08
C ASP A 51 10.26 -11.28 6.62
N GLU A 52 9.55 -12.22 7.25
CA GLU A 52 8.15 -12.51 6.90
C GLU A 52 7.24 -11.34 7.28
N ASP A 53 7.49 -10.72 8.44
CA ASP A 53 6.77 -9.55 8.91
C ASP A 53 6.99 -8.33 8.01
N LEU A 54 8.24 -8.06 7.61
CA LEU A 54 8.53 -6.98 6.67
C LEU A 54 7.88 -7.21 5.32
N LYS A 55 7.94 -8.43 4.78
CA LYS A 55 7.26 -8.80 3.52
C LYS A 55 5.76 -8.56 3.63
N LYS A 56 5.15 -8.91 4.75
CA LYS A 56 3.73 -8.69 5.03
C LYS A 56 3.40 -7.19 5.07
N GLU A 57 4.19 -6.36 5.75
CA GLU A 57 3.89 -4.90 5.82
C GLU A 57 4.14 -4.18 4.49
N LEU A 58 5.16 -4.57 3.73
CA LEU A 58 5.34 -4.08 2.35
C LEU A 58 4.19 -4.54 1.45
N GLY A 59 3.75 -5.80 1.61
CA GLY A 59 2.58 -6.34 0.93
C GLY A 59 1.30 -5.58 1.28
N ASN A 60 1.09 -5.23 2.54
CA ASN A 60 -0.02 -4.39 3.00
C ASN A 60 0.00 -3.04 2.29
N LEU A 61 1.16 -2.39 2.23
CA LEU A 61 1.29 -1.09 1.56
C LEU A 61 0.93 -1.18 0.07
N ILE A 62 1.45 -2.19 -0.64
CA ILE A 62 1.16 -2.41 -2.07
C ILE A 62 -0.32 -2.71 -2.29
N PHE A 63 -0.85 -3.71 -1.59
CA PHE A 63 -2.22 -4.20 -1.79
C PHE A 63 -3.26 -3.15 -1.44
N THR A 64 -3.11 -2.49 -0.29
CA THR A 64 -4.07 -1.47 0.15
C THR A 64 -3.98 -0.19 -0.68
N THR A 65 -2.79 0.20 -1.18
CA THR A 65 -2.67 1.37 -2.05
C THR A 65 -3.40 1.16 -3.39
N ILE A 66 -3.33 -0.04 -3.97
CA ILE A 66 -4.10 -0.37 -5.18
C ILE A 66 -5.61 -0.22 -4.94
N LEU A 67 -6.09 -0.65 -3.78
CA LEU A 67 -7.50 -0.52 -3.40
C LEU A 67 -7.90 0.94 -3.17
N TRP A 68 -7.07 1.70 -2.47
CA TRP A 68 -7.31 3.12 -2.22
C TRP A 68 -7.36 3.94 -3.51
N CYS A 69 -6.60 3.57 -4.54
CA CYS A 69 -6.74 4.16 -5.87
C CYS A 69 -8.16 3.97 -6.44
N ASP A 70 -8.69 2.73 -6.43
CA ASP A 70 -10.06 2.42 -6.89
C ASP A 70 -11.13 3.12 -6.04
N GLU A 71 -10.95 3.17 -4.72
CA GLU A 71 -11.87 3.84 -3.79
C GLU A 71 -11.98 5.35 -4.06
N LEU A 72 -10.85 6.00 -4.40
CA LEU A 72 -10.80 7.40 -4.82
C LEU A 72 -11.33 7.64 -6.25
N GLY A 73 -11.65 6.56 -6.98
CA GLY A 73 -12.18 6.62 -8.35
C GLY A 73 -11.12 6.72 -9.43
N TYR A 74 -9.87 6.33 -9.13
CA TYR A 74 -8.79 6.28 -10.10
C TYR A 74 -8.54 4.86 -10.59
N ASP A 75 -8.07 4.72 -11.83
CA ASP A 75 -7.56 3.45 -12.34
C ASP A 75 -6.12 3.23 -11.81
N PRO A 76 -5.85 2.15 -11.04
CA PRO A 76 -4.52 1.88 -10.55
C PRO A 76 -3.48 1.64 -11.65
N GLU A 77 -3.87 1.07 -12.80
CA GLU A 77 -2.95 0.85 -13.94
C GLU A 77 -2.48 2.19 -14.52
N GLU A 78 -3.41 3.12 -14.77
CA GLU A 78 -3.10 4.48 -15.23
C GLU A 78 -2.19 5.22 -14.22
N CYS A 79 -2.49 5.10 -12.92
CA CYS A 79 -1.68 5.71 -11.87
C CYS A 79 -0.22 5.19 -11.90
N ILE A 80 -0.03 3.89 -12.12
CA ILE A 80 1.29 3.25 -12.20
C ILE A 80 2.04 3.72 -13.46
N GLU A 81 1.36 3.81 -14.61
CA GLU A 81 1.96 4.32 -15.85
C GLU A 81 2.48 5.76 -15.66
N LEU A 82 1.66 6.63 -15.09
CA LEU A 82 2.04 8.02 -14.77
C LEU A 82 3.25 8.07 -13.82
N ALA A 83 3.26 7.21 -12.79
CA ALA A 83 4.37 7.13 -11.84
C ALA A 83 5.67 6.66 -12.53
N ILE A 84 5.62 5.62 -13.36
CA ILE A 84 6.76 5.09 -14.10
C ILE A 84 7.35 6.16 -15.02
N ASP A 85 6.50 6.88 -15.75
CA ASP A 85 6.96 7.94 -16.65
C ASP A 85 7.55 9.12 -15.89
N CYS A 86 7.04 9.44 -14.70
CA CYS A 86 7.67 10.41 -13.80
C CYS A 86 9.08 9.95 -13.37
N GLN A 87 9.24 8.69 -12.94
CA GLN A 87 10.54 8.14 -12.53
C GLN A 87 11.56 8.11 -13.69
N LYS A 88 11.13 7.74 -14.91
CA LYS A 88 11.99 7.77 -16.10
C LYS A 88 12.46 9.17 -16.47
N LYS A 89 11.64 10.21 -16.20
CA LYS A 89 12.03 11.61 -16.41
C LYS A 89 13.06 12.03 -15.36
N PHE A 90 12.80 11.74 -14.08
CA PHE A 90 13.71 12.05 -12.98
C PHE A 90 15.10 11.42 -13.14
N GLN A 91 15.19 10.17 -13.59
CA GLN A 91 16.49 9.51 -13.83
C GLN A 91 17.36 10.20 -14.90
N LYS A 92 16.74 10.95 -15.81
CA LYS A 92 17.45 11.63 -16.91
C LYS A 92 17.97 13.02 -16.52
N GLU A 93 17.59 13.52 -15.35
CA GLU A 93 18.06 14.78 -14.76
C GLU A 93 19.30 14.53 -13.89
#